data_AF-A0A2T1E1Z4-F1
#
_entry.id   AF-A0A2T1E1Z4-F1
#
_cell.length_a   1.000
_cell.length_b   1.000
_cell.length_c   1.000
_cell.angle_alpha   90.00
_cell.angle_beta   90.00
_cell.angle_gamma   90.00
#
_symmetry.space_group_name_H-M   'P 1'
#
loop_
_entity.id
_entity.type
_entity.pdbx_description
1 polymer ?
#
loop_
_entity_poly.entity_id
_entity_poly.type
_entity_poly.pdbx_seq_one_letter_code
_entity_poly.pdbx_strand_id
1 'polypeptide(L)'
;NPALANELYFRILEGEQSFAEVARDFSEGPESKSGGLLGPVPLSQPHPAISKLLSVSQPNQLWTPRPLAEWMVIIRLEKFIPAQLDESMRLHLINELFETWLAEQISQIGPLQPLSSVSSIS
;
A
#
# COMPACT_ATOMS: atom_id res chain seq x y z
N ASN A 1 24.74 7.84 2.46
CA ASN A 1 25.66 8.98 2.24
C ASN A 1 24.85 10.23 1.82
N PRO A 2 24.74 11.28 2.67
CA PRO A 2 23.92 12.46 2.38
C PRO A 2 24.39 13.30 1.19
N ALA A 3 25.70 13.41 0.96
CA ALA A 3 26.24 14.22 -0.14
C ALA A 3 25.88 13.60 -1.49
N LEU A 4 26.09 12.28 -1.62
CA LEU A 4 25.72 11.52 -2.82
C LEU A 4 24.22 11.62 -3.10
N ALA A 5 23.36 11.48 -2.08
CA ALA A 5 21.92 11.56 -2.29
C ALA A 5 21.47 12.93 -2.83
N ASN A 6 22.09 14.02 -2.38
CA ASN A 6 21.80 15.35 -2.92
C ASN A 6 22.26 15.51 -4.37
N GLU A 7 23.45 15.02 -4.70
CA GLU A 7 23.93 15.01 -6.08
C GLU A 7 22.96 14.24 -6.99
N LEU A 8 22.58 13.02 -6.61
CA LEU A 8 21.64 12.20 -7.36
C LEU A 8 20.27 12.88 -7.53
N TYR A 9 19.79 13.58 -6.49
CA TYR A 9 18.56 14.36 -6.58
C TYR A 9 18.65 15.46 -7.65
N PHE A 10 19.75 16.22 -7.70
CA PHE A 10 19.92 17.28 -8.70
C PHE A 10 20.05 16.71 -10.12
N ARG A 11 20.77 15.60 -10.31
CA ARG A 11 20.84 14.92 -11.62
C ARG A 11 19.46 14.53 -12.14
N ILE A 12 18.58 14.03 -11.26
CA ILE A 12 17.20 13.70 -11.63
C ILE A 12 16.39 14.97 -11.91
N LEU A 13 16.51 15.98 -11.04
CA LEU A 13 15.76 17.23 -11.14
C LEU A 13 16.08 18.01 -12.43
N GLU A 14 17.36 18.04 -12.81
CA GLU A 14 17.86 18.72 -14.00
C GLU A 14 17.74 17.87 -15.28
N GLY A 15 17.36 16.60 -15.14
CA GLY A 15 17.18 15.68 -16.27
C GLY A 15 18.47 15.14 -16.86
N GLU A 16 19.60 15.27 -16.16
CA GLU A 16 20.90 14.71 -16.56
C GLU A 16 20.89 13.18 -16.53
N GLN A 17 20.14 12.60 -15.59
CA GLN A 17 19.91 11.17 -15.47
C GLN A 17 18.44 10.91 -15.12
N SER A 18 17.84 9.87 -15.69
CA SER A 18 16.50 9.46 -15.31
C SER A 18 16.47 8.85 -13.91
N PHE A 19 15.30 8.89 -13.27
CA PHE A 19 15.10 8.22 -11.97
C PHE A 19 15.44 6.73 -12.03
N ALA A 20 15.10 6.06 -13.13
CA ALA A 20 15.33 4.64 -13.31
C ALA A 20 16.83 4.30 -13.43
N GLU A 21 17.60 5.13 -14.14
CA GLU A 21 19.06 4.98 -14.23
C GLU A 21 19.71 5.18 -12.86
N VAL A 22 19.34 6.25 -12.16
CA VAL A 22 19.86 6.52 -10.80
C VAL A 22 19.50 5.39 -9.83
N ALA A 23 18.26 4.90 -9.86
CA ALA A 23 17.83 3.80 -8.99
C ALA A 23 18.61 2.51 -9.30
N ARG A 24 18.84 2.20 -10.58
CA ARG A 24 19.59 1.01 -10.99
C ARG A 24 21.04 1.06 -10.51
N ASP A 25 21.69 2.21 -10.62
CA ASP A 25 23.12 2.34 -10.36
C ASP A 25 23.44 2.57 -8.86
N PHE A 26 22.53 3.18 -8.11
CA PHE A 26 22.80 3.66 -6.74
C PHE A 26 21.82 3.15 -5.66
N SER A 27 20.69 2.54 -6.01
CA SER A 27 19.76 2.05 -4.98
C SER A 27 20.32 0.82 -4.27
N GLU A 28 20.31 0.85 -2.94
CA GLU A 28 20.75 -0.26 -2.09
C GLU A 28 19.63 -1.31 -1.86
N GLY A 29 18.38 -0.99 -2.24
CA GLY A 29 17.20 -1.85 -2.08
C GLY A 29 16.91 -2.76 -3.28
N PRO A 30 15.92 -3.66 -3.16
CA PRO A 30 15.45 -4.49 -4.27
C PRO A 30 14.92 -3.66 -5.46
N GLU A 31 14.57 -2.40 -5.22
CA GLU A 31 14.09 -1.46 -6.22
C GLU A 31 15.15 -1.08 -7.26
N SER A 32 16.44 -1.35 -7.02
CA SER A 32 17.49 -1.23 -8.04
C SER A 32 17.18 -2.05 -9.30
N LYS A 33 16.53 -3.21 -9.12
CA LYS A 33 16.15 -4.11 -10.23
C LYS A 33 14.91 -3.66 -10.99
N SER A 34 14.08 -2.81 -10.37
CA SER A 34 12.85 -2.28 -10.97
C SER A 34 12.97 -0.84 -11.43
N GLY A 35 14.20 -0.29 -11.47
CA GLY A 35 14.41 1.13 -11.81
C GLY A 35 13.73 2.07 -10.81
N GLY A 36 13.65 1.67 -9.54
CA GLY A 36 13.02 2.46 -8.48
C GLY A 36 11.50 2.33 -8.42
N LEU A 37 10.88 1.59 -9.34
CA LEU A 37 9.43 1.44 -9.36
C LEU A 37 8.95 0.44 -8.31
N LEU A 38 7.99 0.88 -7.51
CA LEU A 38 7.14 0.04 -6.69
C LEU A 38 5.75 0.04 -7.36
N GLY A 39 5.26 -1.14 -7.74
CA GLY A 39 4.06 -1.31 -8.57
C GLY A 39 2.78 -0.70 -7.96
N PRO A 40 1.60 -0.91 -8.56
CA PRO A 40 0.36 -0.49 -7.94
C PRO A 40 0.17 -1.26 -6.63
N VAL A 41 0.50 -0.61 -5.52
CA VAL A 41 0.42 -1.15 -4.17
C VAL A 41 -0.43 -0.23 -3.30
N PRO A 42 -1.11 -0.78 -2.27
CA PRO A 42 -1.77 0.06 -1.28
C PRO A 42 -0.79 1.06 -0.67
N LEU A 43 -1.25 2.28 -0.41
CA LEU A 43 -0.43 3.33 0.21
C LEU A 43 0.07 2.93 1.61
N SER A 44 -0.55 1.94 2.24
CA SER A 44 -0.16 1.35 3.52
C SER A 44 1.01 0.36 3.44
N GLN A 45 1.39 -0.11 2.25
CA GLN A 45 2.44 -1.11 2.08
C GLN A 45 3.87 -0.57 2.29
N PRO A 46 4.24 0.64 1.81
CA PRO A 46 5.54 1.24 2.12
C PRO A 46 5.69 1.57 3.61
N HIS A 47 6.91 1.96 4.01
CA HIS A 47 7.17 2.47 5.36
C HIS A 47 6.23 3.67 5.68
N PRO A 48 5.64 3.78 6.88
CA PRO A 48 4.63 4.81 7.20
C PRO A 48 5.05 6.25 6.90
N ALA A 49 6.33 6.57 7.08
CA ALA A 49 6.88 7.89 6.73
C ALA A 49 6.83 8.18 5.21
N ILE A 50 7.06 7.16 4.37
CA ILE A 50 6.91 7.23 2.92
C ILE A 50 5.43 7.37 2.56
N SER A 51 4.55 6.57 3.18
CA SER A 51 3.10 6.62 2.96
C SER A 51 2.51 8.01 3.23
N LYS A 52 2.88 8.62 4.37
CA LYS A 52 2.45 9.98 4.73
C LYS A 52 3.00 11.04 3.78
N LEU A 53 4.18 10.80 3.22
CA LEU A 53 4.75 11.72 2.24
C LEU A 53 4.03 11.62 0.90
N LEU A 54 3.80 10.40 0.42
CA LEU A 54 3.11 10.13 -0.83
C LEU A 54 1.64 10.58 -0.79
N SER A 55 0.97 10.54 0.38
CA SER A 55 -0.44 10.97 0.51
C SER A 55 -0.68 12.45 0.24
N VAL A 56 0.36 13.29 0.37
CA VAL A 56 0.30 14.74 0.09
C VAL A 56 1.04 15.12 -1.19
N SER A 57 1.54 14.12 -1.94
CA SER A 57 2.34 14.35 -3.15
C SER A 57 1.45 14.49 -4.39
N GLN A 58 1.92 15.26 -5.35
CA GLN A 58 1.37 15.28 -6.71
C GLN A 58 2.09 14.23 -7.59
N PRO A 59 1.42 13.69 -8.63
CA PRO A 59 2.09 12.83 -9.60
C PRO A 59 3.33 13.51 -10.21
N ASN A 60 4.40 12.74 -10.37
CA ASN A 60 5.75 13.14 -10.76
C ASN A 60 6.49 14.07 -9.78
N GLN A 61 5.93 14.37 -8.61
CA GLN A 61 6.61 15.18 -7.61
C GLN A 61 7.82 14.45 -7.04
N LEU A 62 9.01 14.99 -7.29
CA LEU A 62 10.28 14.53 -6.72
C LEU A 62 10.54 15.23 -5.38
N TRP A 63 10.75 14.46 -4.33
CA TRP A 63 11.13 14.98 -3.03
C TRP A 63 12.65 15.03 -2.88
N THR A 64 13.14 16.06 -2.19
CA THR A 64 14.53 16.18 -1.75
C THR A 64 14.93 14.95 -0.92
N PRO A 65 16.22 14.57 -0.91
CA PRO A 65 16.69 13.44 -0.12
C PRO A 65 16.33 13.59 1.35
N ARG A 66 15.86 12.50 1.96
CA ARG A 66 15.48 12.49 3.38
C ARG A 66 16.05 11.27 4.10
N PRO A 67 16.43 11.44 5.37
CA PRO A 67 16.80 10.30 6.20
C PRO A 67 15.57 9.46 6.51
N LEU A 68 15.70 8.15 6.41
CA LEU A 68 14.72 7.16 6.81
C LEU A 68 15.44 6.00 7.51
N ALA A 69 15.41 6.00 8.84
CA ALA A 69 16.29 5.14 9.65
C ALA A 69 17.76 5.31 9.22
N GLU A 70 18.43 4.22 8.81
CA GLU A 70 19.83 4.22 8.36
C GLU A 70 20.00 4.65 6.88
N TRP A 71 18.92 4.85 6.14
CA TRP A 71 18.94 5.12 4.71
C TRP A 71 18.73 6.59 4.37
N MET A 72 19.25 7.00 3.22
CA MET A 72 18.88 8.25 2.56
C MET A 72 18.00 7.91 1.36
N VAL A 73 16.75 8.38 1.37
CA VAL A 73 15.76 8.04 0.33
C VAL A 73 15.43 9.27 -0.53
N ILE A 74 15.34 9.03 -1.84
CA ILE A 74 14.78 9.96 -2.83
C ILE A 74 13.47 9.35 -3.30
N ILE A 75 12.37 10.11 -3.24
CA ILE A 75 11.03 9.58 -3.46
C ILE A 75 10.34 10.40 -4.55
N ARG A 76 9.72 9.72 -5.51
CA ARG A 76 8.84 10.32 -6.51
C ARG A 76 7.52 9.56 -6.57
N LEU A 77 6.40 10.27 -6.56
CA LEU A 77 5.09 9.65 -6.77
C LEU A 77 4.85 9.47 -8.27
N GLU A 78 4.87 8.25 -8.78
CA GLU A 78 4.62 7.99 -10.21
C GLU A 78 3.14 8.17 -10.57
N LYS A 79 2.27 7.48 -9.84
CA LYS A 79 0.83 7.47 -10.10
C LYS A 79 0.06 7.30 -8.80
N PHE A 80 -1.02 8.06 -8.67
CA PHE A 80 -2.00 7.88 -7.60
C PHE A 80 -3.28 7.30 -8.18
N ILE A 81 -3.75 6.19 -7.61
CA ILE A 81 -5.03 5.57 -7.95
C ILE A 81 -5.95 5.75 -6.74
N PRO A 82 -6.91 6.69 -6.79
CA PRO A 82 -7.79 6.93 -5.66
C PRO A 82 -8.70 5.71 -5.44
N ALA A 83 -9.06 5.48 -4.17
CA ALA A 83 -10.17 4.58 -3.87
C ALA A 83 -11.46 5.18 -4.47
N GLN A 84 -12.22 4.37 -5.19
CA GLN A 84 -13.48 4.77 -5.80
C GLN A 84 -14.59 3.84 -5.31
N LEU A 85 -15.69 4.42 -4.83
CA LEU A 85 -16.92 3.69 -4.54
C LEU A 85 -17.80 3.67 -5.80
N ASP A 86 -17.29 3.02 -6.85
CA ASP A 86 -18.08 2.74 -8.04
C ASP A 86 -19.07 1.58 -7.79
N GLU A 87 -19.89 1.25 -8.79
CA GLU A 87 -20.91 0.21 -8.63
C GLU A 87 -20.30 -1.18 -8.35
N SER A 88 -19.17 -1.49 -9.00
CA SER A 88 -18.47 -2.76 -8.78
C SER A 88 -17.95 -2.86 -7.35
N MET A 89 -17.30 -1.80 -6.87
CA MET A 89 -16.78 -1.72 -5.50
C MET A 89 -17.91 -1.70 -4.47
N ARG A 90 -19.02 -1.01 -4.75
CA ARG A 90 -20.22 -1.01 -3.90
C ARG A 90 -20.77 -2.42 -3.72
N LEU A 91 -20.97 -3.16 -4.81
CA LEU A 91 -21.48 -4.53 -4.74
C LEU A 91 -20.52 -5.45 -3.99
N HIS A 92 -19.21 -5.30 -4.23
CA HIS A 92 -18.19 -6.04 -3.51
C HIS A 92 -18.27 -5.79 -1.99
N LEU A 93 -18.30 -4.53 -1.56
CA LEU A 93 -18.41 -4.16 -0.15
C LEU A 93 -19.73 -4.63 0.48
N ILE A 94 -20.85 -4.54 -0.23
CA ILE A 94 -22.15 -5.05 0.25
C ILE A 94 -22.05 -6.56 0.51
N ASN A 95 -21.43 -7.31 -0.41
CA ASN A 95 -21.28 -8.74 -0.26
C ASN A 95 -20.36 -9.09 0.92
N GLU A 96 -19.22 -8.41 1.05
CA GLU A 96 -18.32 -8.62 2.20
C GLU A 96 -19.00 -8.32 3.55
N LEU A 97 -19.76 -7.23 3.63
CA LEU A 97 -20.51 -6.85 4.82
C LEU A 97 -21.62 -7.86 5.13
N PHE A 98 -22.31 -8.37 4.11
CA PHE A 98 -23.34 -9.39 4.25
C PHE A 98 -22.76 -10.71 4.77
N GLU A 99 -21.66 -11.20 4.20
CA GLU A 99 -20.99 -12.42 4.64
C GLU A 99 -20.50 -12.30 6.10
N THR A 100 -19.94 -11.14 6.46
CA THR A 100 -19.50 -10.85 7.83
C THR A 100 -20.69 -10.92 8.79
N TRP A 101 -21.78 -10.22 8.46
CA TRP A 101 -23.01 -10.23 9.25
C TRP A 101 -23.61 -11.64 9.37
N LEU A 102 -23.64 -12.41 8.28
CA LEU A 102 -24.19 -13.77 8.27
C LEU A 102 -23.38 -14.69 9.19
N ALA A 103 -22.05 -14.58 9.17
CA ALA A 103 -21.19 -15.32 10.08
C ALA A 103 -21.46 -14.97 11.55
N GLU A 104 -21.68 -13.69 11.86
CA GLU A 104 -22.07 -13.24 13.20
C GLU A 104 -23.44 -13.80 13.62
N GLN A 105 -24.43 -13.85 12.73
CA GLN A 105 -25.75 -14.41 13.05
C GLN A 105 -25.68 -15.92 13.32
N ILE A 106 -24.94 -16.67 12.49
CA ILE A 106 -24.77 -18.12 12.68
C ILE A 106 -24.10 -18.39 14.03
N SER A 107 -23.10 -17.58 14.41
CA SER A 107 -22.43 -17.72 15.71
C SER A 107 -23.37 -17.49 16.90
N GLN A 108 -24.47 -16.74 16.74
CA GLN A 108 -25.44 -16.48 17.81
C GLN A 108 -26.46 -17.60 18.00
N ILE A 109 -26.73 -18.39 16.95
CA ILE A 109 -27.77 -19.44 16.98
C ILE A 109 -27.31 -20.66 17.82
N GLY A 110 -26.02 -20.76 18.14
CA GLY A 110 -25.45 -21.88 18.90
C GLY A 110 -25.40 -23.18 18.08
N PRO A 111 -24.81 -24.27 18.60
CA PRO A 111 -24.78 -25.54 17.90
C PRO A 111 -26.21 -26.08 17.72
N LEU A 112 -26.53 -26.49 16.49
CA LEU A 112 -27.80 -27.16 16.20
C LEU A 112 -27.93 -28.41 17.07
N GLN A 113 -28.83 -28.39 18.05
CA GLN A 113 -29.13 -29.56 18.85
C GLN A 113 -29.99 -30.54 18.03
N PRO A 114 -29.62 -31.83 17.97
CA PRO A 114 -30.43 -32.84 17.31
C PRO A 114 -31.80 -32.98 18.00
N LEU A 115 -32.87 -33.02 17.19
CA LEU A 115 -34.26 -33.20 17.64
C LEU A 115 -34.50 -34.48 18.48
N SER A 116 -33.57 -35.43 18.49
CA SER A 116 -33.66 -36.67 19.27
C SER A 116 -33.59 -36.48 20.79
N SER A 117 -33.33 -35.27 21.27
CA SER A 117 -33.19 -34.96 22.70
C SER A 117 -34.49 -34.49 23.39
N VAL A 118 -35.62 -34.35 22.66
CA VAL A 118 -36.88 -33.79 23.21
C VAL A 118 -37.89 -34.87 23.67
N SER A 119 -37.65 -36.16 23.44
CA SER A 119 -38.56 -37.23 23.84
C SER A 119 -38.19 -37.86 25.18
N SER A 120 -38.38 -37.14 26.28
CA SER A 120 -38.48 -37.68 27.66
C SER A 120 -39.10 -36.64 28.60
N ILE A 121 -40.39 -36.35 28.44
CA ILE A 121 -41.20 -35.80 29.54
C ILE A 121 -42.40 -36.74 29.68
N SER A 122 -42.36 -37.53 30.75
CA SER A 122 -43.42 -38.41 31.24
C SER A 122 -44.64 -37.65 31.71
#